data_AF-A0A1X7UWB3-F1
#
_entry.id   AF-A0A1X7UWB3-F1
#
_cell.length_a   1.000
_cell.length_b   1.000
_cell.length_c   1.000
_cell.angle_alpha   90.00
_cell.angle_beta   90.00
_cell.angle_gamma   90.00
#
_symmetry.space_group_name_H-M   'P 1'
#
loop_
_entity.id
_entity.type
_entity.pdbx_description
1 polymer ?
#
loop_
_entity_poly.entity_id
_entity_poly.type
_entity_poly.pdbx_seq_one_letter_code
_entity_poly.pdbx_strand_id
1 'polypeptide(L)'
;MSRRKRINAIVAISASGVVAYYLTDKKIDQIVFYNCIRAELIRNLQQFDGANSNSLVVMDNLSVHHCQPITTLLQDMGIVVQFLPPYSPDLNQIEEAFSCIKQYLRLHKDVMQVTNDPVPIIESASESITSRMCQQWINHFGYGNE
;
A
#
# COMPACT_ATOMS: atom_id res chain seq x y z
N MET A 1 32.03 -6.77 2.96
CA MET A 1 30.71 -6.52 2.33
C MET A 1 29.83 -5.76 3.32
N SER A 2 29.45 -4.53 3.00
CA SER A 2 28.51 -3.75 3.84
C SER A 2 27.16 -4.45 3.85
N ARG A 3 26.54 -4.61 5.04
CA ARG A 3 25.19 -5.15 5.16
C ARG A 3 24.23 -4.19 4.46
N ARG A 4 23.54 -4.67 3.43
CA ARG A 4 22.56 -3.88 2.69
C ARG A 4 21.54 -3.28 3.67
N LYS A 5 21.34 -1.96 3.60
CA LYS A 5 20.40 -1.26 4.48
C LYS A 5 18.99 -1.80 4.21
N ARG A 6 18.27 -2.14 5.28
CA ARG A 6 16.86 -2.53 5.18
C ARG A 6 16.04 -1.30 4.76
N ILE A 7 15.23 -1.47 3.73
CA ILE A 7 14.21 -0.49 3.32
C ILE A 7 12.86 -1.02 3.81
N ASN A 8 12.08 -0.14 4.41
CA ASN A 8 10.68 -0.37 4.74
C ASN A 8 9.81 0.35 3.70
N ALA A 9 8.67 -0.24 3.39
CA ALA A 9 7.73 0.29 2.41
C ALA A 9 6.33 0.33 3.01
N ILE A 10 5.59 1.39 2.70
CA ILE A 10 4.13 1.46 2.83
C ILE A 10 3.60 1.46 1.40
N VAL A 11 2.63 0.60 1.10
CA VAL A 11 2.05 0.46 -0.25
C VAL A 11 0.53 0.47 -0.12
N ALA A 12 -0.14 1.14 -1.04
CA ALA A 12 -1.59 1.07 -1.20
C ALA A 12 -1.93 0.58 -2.61
N ILE A 13 -2.92 -0.30 -2.69
CA ILE A 13 -3.46 -0.82 -3.95
C ILE A 13 -4.94 -0.49 -4.05
N SER A 14 -5.43 -0.40 -5.28
CA SER A 14 -6.85 -0.34 -5.62
C SER A 14 -7.14 -1.31 -6.77
N ALA A 15 -8.40 -1.37 -7.23
CA ALA A 15 -8.77 -2.15 -8.41
C ALA A 15 -8.03 -1.73 -9.70
N SER A 16 -7.36 -0.57 -9.73
CA SER A 16 -6.57 -0.11 -10.87
C SER A 16 -5.08 -0.49 -10.79
N GLY A 17 -4.60 -1.02 -9.67
CA GLY A 17 -3.17 -1.32 -9.46
C GLY A 17 -2.61 -0.70 -8.17
N VAL A 18 -1.30 -0.56 -8.09
CA VAL A 18 -0.63 0.21 -7.02
C VAL A 18 -0.93 1.70 -7.21
N VAL A 19 -1.49 2.35 -6.19
CA VAL A 19 -1.87 3.78 -6.25
C VAL A 19 -0.94 4.68 -5.45
N ALA A 20 -0.23 4.13 -4.47
CA ALA A 20 0.75 4.85 -3.68
C ALA A 20 1.81 3.90 -3.12
N TYR A 21 3.04 4.38 -3.03
CA TYR A 21 4.11 3.74 -2.26
C TYR A 21 4.96 4.81 -1.57
N TYR A 22 5.52 4.45 -0.42
CA TYR A 22 6.47 5.28 0.30
C TYR A 22 7.61 4.40 0.80
N LEU A 23 8.85 4.81 0.50
CA LEU A 23 10.05 4.07 0.86
C LEU A 23 10.83 4.82 1.94
N THR A 24 11.28 4.10 2.96
CA THR A 24 12.10 4.70 4.01
C THR A 24 13.08 3.68 4.60
N ASP A 25 14.25 4.16 5.01
CA ASP A 25 15.20 3.38 5.79
C ASP A 25 14.96 3.48 7.31
N LYS A 26 13.97 4.29 7.72
CA LYS A 26 13.56 4.50 9.10
C LYS A 26 12.54 3.45 9.52
N LYS A 27 12.41 3.26 10.83
CA LYS A 27 11.27 2.53 11.40
C LYS A 27 9.99 3.30 11.07
N ILE A 28 8.94 2.59 10.67
CA ILE A 28 7.63 3.19 10.48
C ILE A 28 6.97 3.33 11.85
N ASP A 29 6.74 4.57 12.27
CA ASP A 29 5.92 4.96 13.41
C ASP A 29 4.73 5.80 12.92
N GLN A 30 3.90 6.29 13.83
CA GLN A 30 2.70 7.06 13.46
C GLN A 30 3.05 8.39 12.76
N ILE A 31 4.21 8.99 13.01
CA ILE A 31 4.64 10.23 12.36
C ILE A 31 5.04 9.95 10.91
N VAL A 32 5.84 8.90 10.69
CA VAL A 32 6.23 8.45 9.34
C VAL A 32 4.98 8.02 8.56
N PHE A 33 4.08 7.27 9.19
CA PHE A 33 2.82 6.85 8.59
C PHE A 33 1.95 8.06 8.20
N TYR A 34 1.75 9.02 9.11
CA TYR A 34 1.00 10.25 8.83
C TYR A 34 1.55 10.99 7.60
N ASN A 35 2.87 11.20 7.56
CA ASN A 35 3.51 11.90 6.44
C ASN A 35 3.36 11.13 5.12
N CYS A 36 3.50 9.79 5.15
CA CYS A 36 3.29 8.94 3.98
C CYS A 36 1.88 9.08 3.41
N ILE A 37 0.85 8.93 4.25
CA ILE A 37 -0.55 9.01 3.80
C ILE A 37 -0.84 10.39 3.19
N ARG A 38 -0.36 11.46 3.83
CA ARG A 38 -0.55 12.82 3.34
C ARG A 38 0.14 13.12 2.02
N ALA A 39 1.37 12.61 1.83
CA ALA A 39 2.13 12.86 0.62
C ALA A 39 1.63 12.01 -0.56
N GLU A 40 1.38 10.72 -0.31
CA GLU A 40 1.25 9.75 -1.40
C GLU A 40 -0.18 9.27 -1.62
N LEU A 41 -0.96 9.05 -0.56
CA LEU A 41 -2.27 8.40 -0.70
C LEU A 41 -3.39 9.40 -0.95
N ILE A 42 -3.43 10.53 -0.23
CA ILE A 42 -4.57 11.48 -0.27
C ILE A 42 -4.94 11.93 -1.67
N ARG A 43 -3.95 12.17 -2.54
CA ARG A 43 -4.15 12.60 -3.94
C ARG A 43 -4.84 11.55 -4.83
N ASN A 44 -4.92 10.30 -4.38
CA ASN A 44 -5.54 9.19 -5.09
C ASN A 44 -6.93 8.84 -4.52
N LEU A 45 -7.34 9.51 -3.44
CA LEU A 45 -8.62 9.30 -2.77
C LEU A 45 -9.62 10.36 -3.21
N GLN A 46 -10.88 9.97 -3.25
CA GLN A 46 -11.98 10.84 -3.61
C GLN A 46 -13.20 10.49 -2.77
N GLN A 47 -13.99 11.49 -2.40
CA GLN A 47 -15.21 11.30 -1.62
C GLN A 47 -16.16 10.31 -2.32
N PHE A 48 -16.91 9.54 -1.55
CA PHE A 48 -17.92 8.66 -2.12
C PHE A 48 -19.04 9.47 -2.79
N ASP A 49 -19.29 9.20 -4.07
CA ASP A 49 -20.36 9.81 -4.87
C ASP A 49 -21.30 8.76 -5.51
N GLY A 50 -21.17 7.49 -5.12
CA GLY A 50 -21.90 6.37 -5.71
C GLY A 50 -21.27 5.75 -6.96
N ALA A 51 -20.23 6.37 -7.52
CA ALA A 51 -19.48 5.85 -8.67
C ALA A 51 -17.98 5.65 -8.37
N ASN A 52 -17.45 6.36 -7.36
CA ASN A 52 -16.05 6.32 -7.00
C ASN A 52 -15.61 5.02 -6.33
N SER A 53 -14.56 4.38 -6.84
CA SER A 53 -13.98 3.18 -6.25
C SER A 53 -12.88 3.45 -5.20
N ASN A 54 -12.49 4.70 -4.98
CA ASN A 54 -11.37 5.10 -4.12
C ASN A 54 -11.82 5.93 -2.90
N SER A 55 -13.02 5.63 -2.39
CA SER A 55 -13.62 6.29 -1.22
C SER A 55 -13.57 5.46 0.06
N LEU A 56 -12.98 4.26 0.01
CA LEU A 56 -12.79 3.36 1.13
C LEU A 56 -11.30 3.04 1.28
N VAL A 57 -10.76 3.26 2.48
CA VAL A 57 -9.40 2.85 2.85
C VAL A 57 -9.49 1.71 3.85
N VAL A 58 -9.04 0.53 3.42
CA VAL A 58 -8.91 -0.66 4.27
C VAL A 58 -7.47 -0.77 4.75
N MET A 59 -7.26 -0.90 6.05
CA MET A 59 -5.94 -1.05 6.66
C MET A 59 -5.88 -2.28 7.56
N ASP A 60 -4.69 -2.85 7.75
CA ASP A 60 -4.50 -3.84 8.81
C ASP A 60 -4.72 -3.22 10.20
N ASN A 61 -4.84 -4.08 11.21
CA ASN A 61 -5.09 -3.67 12.59
C ASN A 61 -3.81 -3.36 13.41
N LEU A 62 -2.73 -2.90 12.77
CA LEU A 62 -1.52 -2.51 13.47
C LEU A 62 -1.70 -1.17 14.19
N SER A 63 -1.12 -1.04 15.39
CA SER A 63 -1.20 0.19 16.20
C SER A 63 -0.71 1.45 15.48
N VAL A 64 0.16 1.31 14.48
CA VAL A 64 0.65 2.42 13.65
C VAL A 64 -0.42 2.96 12.70
N HIS A 65 -1.38 2.13 12.27
CA HIS A 65 -2.50 2.55 11.41
C HIS A 65 -3.62 3.24 12.20
N HIS A 66 -3.69 3.03 13.51
CA HIS A 66 -4.56 3.76 14.44
C HIS A 66 -4.04 5.17 14.75
N CYS A 67 -3.65 5.90 13.71
CA CYS A 67 -3.19 7.28 13.79
C CYS A 67 -4.41 8.21 13.72
N GLN A 68 -4.89 8.66 14.88
CA GLN A 68 -6.12 9.48 14.98
C GLN A 68 -6.14 10.69 14.02
N PRO A 69 -5.06 11.48 13.86
CA PRO A 69 -5.05 12.57 12.89
C PRO A 69 -5.28 12.14 11.43
N ILE A 70 -4.84 10.95 11.03
CA ILE A 70 -5.12 10.42 9.68
C ILE A 70 -6.57 9.98 9.56
N THR A 71 -7.08 9.23 10.55
CA THR A 71 -8.47 8.78 10.52
C THR A 71 -9.44 9.95 10.42
N THR A 72 -9.23 11.00 11.23
CA THR A 72 -10.04 12.23 11.18
C THR A 72 -9.91 12.93 9.83
N LEU A 73 -8.69 13.11 9.30
CA LEU A 73 -8.47 13.74 8.00
C LEU A 73 -9.18 13.02 6.86
N LEU A 74 -9.12 11.69 6.83
CA LEU A 74 -9.78 10.86 5.82
C LEU A 74 -11.31 10.98 5.93
N GLN A 75 -11.85 10.91 7.14
CA GLN A 75 -13.29 11.07 7.38
C GLN A 75 -13.80 12.45 6.98
N ASP A 76 -13.06 13.52 7.28
CA ASP A 76 -13.41 14.89 6.87
C ASP A 76 -13.41 15.07 5.33
N MET A 77 -12.65 14.24 4.61
CA MET A 77 -12.66 14.18 3.14
C MET A 77 -13.80 13.30 2.58
N GLY A 78 -14.66 12.74 3.43
CA GLY A 78 -15.72 11.81 3.01
C GLY A 78 -15.19 10.41 2.65
N ILE A 79 -14.02 10.03 3.16
CA ILE A 79 -13.43 8.70 2.97
C ILE A 79 -13.80 7.80 4.15
N VAL A 80 -14.31 6.61 3.85
CA VAL A 80 -14.56 5.57 4.85
C VAL A 80 -13.24 4.91 5.22
N VAL A 81 -13.00 4.74 6.52
CA VAL A 81 -11.81 4.05 7.04
C VAL A 81 -12.24 2.76 7.73
N GLN A 82 -11.70 1.63 7.27
CA GLN A 82 -11.99 0.32 7.83
C GLN A 82 -10.70 -0.38 8.24
N PHE A 83 -10.68 -0.97 9.44
CA PHE A 83 -9.58 -1.81 9.91
C PHE A 83 -9.98 -3.27 9.80
N LEU A 84 -9.05 -4.10 9.34
CA LEU A 84 -9.23 -5.56 9.35
C LEU A 84 -9.37 -6.08 10.79
N PRO A 85 -10.07 -7.21 11.01
CA PRO A 85 -10.10 -7.86 12.31
C PRO A 85 -8.68 -8.23 12.78
N PRO A 86 -8.43 -8.25 14.10
CA PRO A 86 -7.14 -8.71 14.64
C PRO A 86 -6.76 -10.08 14.11
N TYR A 87 -5.46 -10.30 13.86
CA TYR A 87 -4.89 -11.59 13.44
C TYR A 87 -5.55 -12.21 12.19
N SER A 88 -6.05 -11.37 11.28
CA SER A 88 -6.57 -11.79 9.97
C SER A 88 -5.63 -11.40 8.82
N PRO A 89 -4.34 -11.80 8.82
CA PRO A 89 -3.43 -11.51 7.71
C PRO A 89 -3.93 -12.14 6.41
N ASP A 90 -4.67 -13.25 6.50
CA ASP A 90 -5.34 -13.90 5.38
C ASP A 90 -6.46 -13.06 4.75
N LEU A 91 -6.78 -11.87 5.27
CA LEU A 91 -7.72 -10.93 4.65
C LEU A 91 -7.02 -9.71 4.03
N ASN A 92 -5.70 -9.58 4.18
CA ASN A 92 -4.97 -8.42 3.70
C ASN A 92 -4.41 -8.64 2.29
N GLN A 93 -5.15 -8.17 1.29
CA GLN A 93 -4.76 -8.20 -0.13
C GLN A 93 -3.39 -7.63 -0.43
N ILE A 94 -2.88 -6.74 0.42
CA ILE A 94 -1.55 -6.14 0.21
C ILE A 94 -0.42 -7.19 0.23
N GLU A 95 -0.64 -8.34 0.86
CA GLU A 95 0.35 -9.42 0.88
C GLU A 95 0.58 -10.03 -0.51
N GLU A 96 -0.42 -10.06 -1.37
CA GLU A 96 -0.29 -10.46 -2.77
C GLU A 96 0.57 -9.47 -3.56
N ALA A 97 0.31 -8.16 -3.36
CA ALA A 97 1.13 -7.10 -3.95
C ALA A 97 2.58 -7.17 -3.46
N PHE A 98 2.81 -7.35 -2.16
CA PHE A 98 4.14 -7.53 -1.61
C PHE A 98 4.83 -8.79 -2.14
N SER A 99 4.08 -9.87 -2.37
CA SER A 99 4.61 -11.10 -2.96
C SER A 99 5.08 -10.87 -4.40
N CYS A 100 4.27 -10.17 -5.21
CA CYS A 100 4.63 -9.78 -6.57
C CYS A 100 5.88 -8.88 -6.60
N ILE A 101 5.92 -7.83 -5.76
CA ILE A 101 7.07 -6.92 -5.66
C ILE A 101 8.33 -7.70 -5.26
N LYS A 102 8.25 -8.54 -4.21
CA LYS A 102 9.39 -9.35 -3.76
C LYS A 102 9.86 -10.31 -4.85
N GLN A 103 8.95 -10.91 -5.62
CA GLN A 103 9.30 -11.77 -6.74
C GLN A 103 9.99 -10.99 -7.85
N TYR A 104 9.47 -9.83 -8.25
CA TYR A 104 10.08 -8.96 -9.24
C TYR A 104 11.52 -8.59 -8.85
N LEU A 105 11.72 -8.16 -7.61
CA LEU A 105 13.05 -7.82 -7.08
C LEU A 105 14.01 -9.02 -7.04
N ARG A 106 13.49 -10.24 -6.85
CA ARG A 106 14.30 -11.48 -6.88
C ARG A 106 14.75 -11.84 -8.30
N LEU A 107 13.93 -11.53 -9.31
CA LEU A 107 14.28 -11.74 -10.71
C LEU A 107 15.30 -10.71 -11.21
N HIS A 108 15.24 -9.48 -10.69
CA HIS A 108 16.13 -8.36 -11.06
C HIS A 108 17.22 -8.08 -10.02
N LYS A 109 17.78 -9.14 -9.43
CA LYS A 109 18.80 -9.03 -8.36
C LYS A 109 20.09 -8.35 -8.82
N ASP A 110 20.43 -8.50 -10.10
CA ASP A 110 21.55 -7.86 -10.78
C ASP A 110 21.39 -6.32 -10.80
N VAL A 111 20.21 -5.82 -11.18
CA VAL A 111 19.87 -4.39 -11.12
C VAL A 111 19.96 -3.89 -9.68
N MET A 112 19.37 -4.66 -8.75
CA MET A 112 19.47 -4.34 -7.33
C MET A 112 20.93 -4.23 -6.89
N GLN A 113 21.84 -5.10 -7.33
CA GLN A 113 23.25 -5.12 -6.91
C GLN A 113 24.04 -3.87 -7.28
N VAL A 114 23.69 -3.22 -8.39
CA VAL A 114 24.43 -2.06 -8.90
C VAL A 114 23.77 -0.72 -8.60
N THR A 115 22.47 -0.71 -8.25
CA THR A 115 21.78 0.52 -7.89
C THR A 115 21.98 0.91 -6.43
N ASN A 116 22.19 2.21 -6.19
CA ASN A 116 22.12 2.83 -4.87
C ASN A 116 20.72 3.41 -4.57
N ASP A 117 19.91 3.62 -5.60
CA ASP A 117 18.55 4.13 -5.48
C ASP A 117 17.53 3.00 -5.80
N PRO A 118 16.75 2.56 -4.80
CA PRO A 118 15.73 1.53 -5.01
C PRO A 118 14.47 2.05 -5.73
N VAL A 119 14.29 3.36 -5.90
CA VAL A 119 13.03 3.91 -6.42
C VAL A 119 12.68 3.38 -7.83
N PRO A 120 13.57 3.43 -8.84
CA PRO A 120 13.17 3.05 -10.21
C PRO A 120 12.76 1.57 -10.35
N ILE A 121 13.39 0.68 -9.58
CA ILE A 121 13.05 -0.74 -9.62
C ILE A 121 11.79 -1.06 -8.81
N ILE A 122 11.49 -0.29 -7.75
CA ILE A 122 10.20 -0.38 -7.05
C ILE A 122 9.06 0.16 -7.92
N GLU A 123 9.30 1.23 -8.68
CA GLU A 123 8.36 1.73 -9.70
C GLU A 123 8.06 0.64 -10.72
N SER A 124 9.10 0.06 -11.34
CA SER A 124 8.93 -1.03 -12.31
C SER A 124 8.21 -2.25 -11.71
N ALA A 125 8.53 -2.60 -10.46
CA ALA A 125 7.84 -3.69 -9.75
C ALA A 125 6.37 -3.36 -9.48
N SER A 126 6.06 -2.12 -9.14
CA SER A 126 4.69 -1.66 -8.91
C SER A 126 3.87 -1.66 -10.20
N GLU A 127 4.46 -1.23 -11.32
CA GLU A 127 3.85 -1.26 -12.65
C GLU A 127 3.59 -2.69 -13.16
N SER A 128 4.35 -3.68 -12.68
CA SER A 128 4.11 -5.09 -13.00
C SER A 128 2.82 -5.64 -12.37
N ILE A 129 2.28 -4.97 -11.35
CA ILE A 129 1.01 -5.32 -10.72
C ILE A 129 -0.13 -4.69 -11.53
N THR A 130 -0.83 -5.53 -12.28
CA THR A 130 -1.92 -5.06 -13.17
C THR A 130 -3.24 -4.88 -12.42
N SER A 131 -4.12 -4.03 -12.97
CA SER A 131 -5.51 -3.87 -12.51
C SER A 131 -6.27 -5.21 -12.46
N ARG A 132 -6.04 -6.10 -13.43
CA ARG A 132 -6.63 -7.45 -13.44
C ARG A 132 -6.23 -8.26 -12.22
N MET A 133 -4.96 -8.21 -11.82
CA MET A 133 -4.48 -8.91 -10.62
C MET A 133 -5.15 -8.35 -9.38
N CYS A 134 -5.17 -7.02 -9.23
CA CYS A 134 -5.83 -6.36 -8.10
C CYS A 134 -7.32 -6.68 -8.01
N GLN A 135 -8.05 -6.66 -9.13
CA GLN A 135 -9.46 -7.04 -9.15
C GLN A 135 -9.68 -8.50 -8.74
N GLN A 136 -8.81 -9.42 -9.20
CA GLN A 136 -8.87 -10.82 -8.78
C GLN A 136 -8.65 -10.97 -7.27
N TRP A 137 -7.68 -10.25 -6.70
CA TRP A 137 -7.44 -10.23 -5.26
C TRP A 137 -8.64 -9.65 -4.52
N ILE A 138 -9.11 -8.45 -4.89
CA ILE A 138 -10.28 -7.79 -4.27
C ILE A 138 -11.50 -8.70 -4.24
N ASN A 139 -11.81 -9.35 -5.36
CA ASN A 139 -12.93 -10.27 -5.47
C ASN A 139 -12.74 -11.53 -4.62
N HIS A 140 -11.51 -12.04 -4.50
CA HIS A 140 -11.20 -13.23 -3.69
C HIS A 140 -11.47 -13.02 -2.20
N PHE A 141 -11.19 -11.83 -1.67
CA PHE A 141 -11.41 -11.50 -0.25
C PHE A 141 -12.78 -10.87 0.04
N GLY A 142 -13.70 -10.84 -0.93
CA GLY A 142 -15.12 -10.53 -0.70
C GLY A 142 -15.51 -9.05 -0.72
N TYR A 143 -14.61 -8.14 -1.14
CA TYR A 143 -14.93 -6.70 -1.24
C TYR A 143 -15.71 -6.32 -2.52
N GLY A 144 -16.00 -7.28 -3.40
CA GLY A 144 -16.68 -7.05 -4.68
C GLY A 144 -18.20 -7.28 -4.66
N ASN A 145 -18.80 -7.51 -3.49
CA ASN A 145 -20.22 -7.90 -3.35
C ASN A 145 -21.00 -7.00 -2.36
N GLU A 146 -20.71 -5.71 -2.29
CA GLU A 146 -21.54 -4.73 -1.58
C GLU A 146 -21.92 -3.55 -2.48
#